data_AF-A0A1I0JI29-F1
#
_entry.id   AF-A0A1I0JI29-F1
#
_cell.length_a   1.000
_cell.length_b   1.000
_cell.length_c   1.000
_cell.angle_alpha   90.00
_cell.angle_beta   90.00
_cell.angle_gamma   90.00
#
_symmetry.space_group_name_H-M   'P 1'
#
loop_
_entity.id
_entity.type
_entity.pdbx_description
1 polymer ?
#
loop_
_entity_poly.entity_id
_entity_poly.type
_entity_poly.pdbx_seq_one_letter_code
_entity_poly.pdbx_strand_id
1 'polypeptide(L)'
;MSVRLTVTQRSEAGSAAKPTELVIDEAVITLGRDKACQVVLAQQAVSRNHARISQEGNLYFLEDLGSAYGTQINGKPLPKGEKHRLRNGDIIGIAQYDVRFSHVAAMSLNVGTDKTSFVARSLVKDVMRGLTSGEGPYFRIMNGPREGERIELNDAQEIVIGRDETADVTFAEDLVSRRHAKLRRDWSGTHVEDLGSRNGIKVNKKKVNRKTLKDGDELEVGSTRLIYVDPTDLPEPSVVIPHEPVDDGGEEEEEEHTPNQPLPRVPPPKRPPKAEPPPEPPPPEPPPPEPEPEPVKAEEPPAPPPEPPRPIVREPPPEPAAAGGFTKQKLVPLAVMGVFALLAIGLIVALIAGA
;
A
#
# COMPACT_ATOMS: atom_id res chain seq x y z
N MET A 1 -8.09 -13.42 10.95
CA MET A 1 -7.92 -11.98 10.64
C MET A 1 -8.62 -11.80 9.30
N SER A 2 -9.46 -10.79 9.17
CA SER A 2 -10.30 -10.66 7.99
C SER A 2 -9.54 -10.05 6.81
N VAL A 3 -9.91 -10.38 5.59
CA VAL A 3 -9.43 -9.70 4.39
C VAL A 3 -10.61 -9.04 3.71
N ARG A 4 -10.38 -7.85 3.17
CA ARG A 4 -11.25 -7.17 2.22
C ARG A 4 -10.72 -7.43 0.81
N LEU A 5 -11.60 -7.90 -0.06
CA LEU A 5 -11.35 -8.07 -1.48
C LEU A 5 -12.31 -7.15 -2.24
N THR A 6 -11.77 -6.23 -3.04
CA THR A 6 -12.56 -5.40 -3.96
C THR A 6 -12.46 -5.99 -5.35
N VAL A 7 -13.56 -6.52 -5.87
CA VAL A 7 -13.66 -7.14 -7.19
C VAL A 7 -14.22 -6.14 -8.18
N THR A 8 -13.44 -5.83 -9.21
CA THR A 8 -13.85 -4.96 -10.33
C THR A 8 -13.82 -5.75 -11.62
N GLN A 9 -14.87 -5.63 -12.44
CA GLN A 9 -14.88 -6.22 -13.77
C GLN A 9 -14.39 -5.19 -14.79
N ARG A 10 -13.32 -5.50 -15.51
CA ARG A 10 -12.86 -4.72 -16.67
C ARG A 10 -13.91 -4.81 -17.77
N SER A 11 -14.43 -3.67 -18.19
CA SER A 11 -15.45 -3.53 -19.24
C SER A 11 -14.82 -2.83 -20.44
N GLU A 12 -15.04 -3.37 -21.64
CA GLU A 12 -14.58 -2.79 -22.90
C GLU A 12 -15.42 -1.56 -23.33
N ALA A 13 -16.56 -1.30 -22.66
CA ALA A 13 -17.54 -0.27 -23.05
C ALA A 13 -17.48 1.01 -22.20
N GLY A 14 -16.39 1.26 -21.46
CA GLY A 14 -16.18 2.52 -20.72
C GLY A 14 -17.04 2.71 -19.46
N SER A 15 -18.08 1.87 -19.24
CA SER A 15 -18.80 1.83 -17.97
C SER A 15 -18.19 0.74 -17.08
N ALA A 16 -17.40 1.15 -16.08
CA ALA A 16 -16.89 0.24 -15.07
C ALA A 16 -18.07 -0.24 -14.21
N ALA A 17 -18.31 -1.56 -14.17
CA ALA A 17 -19.29 -2.14 -13.27
C ALA A 17 -18.94 -1.76 -11.82
N LYS A 18 -19.96 -1.46 -11.00
CA LYS A 18 -19.76 -1.09 -9.60
C LYS A 18 -18.91 -2.16 -8.88
N PRO A 19 -17.81 -1.78 -8.23
CA PRO A 19 -16.95 -2.75 -7.56
C PRO A 19 -17.72 -3.48 -6.46
N THR A 20 -17.49 -4.78 -6.35
CA THR A 20 -18.06 -5.63 -5.30
C THR A 20 -17.04 -5.78 -4.17
N GLU A 21 -17.42 -5.40 -2.96
CA GLU A 21 -16.54 -5.55 -1.79
C GLU A 21 -16.95 -6.77 -0.96
N LEU A 22 -15.97 -7.60 -0.63
CA LEU A 22 -16.15 -8.84 0.14
C LEU A 22 -15.21 -8.77 1.35
N VAL A 23 -15.75 -8.92 2.55
CA VAL A 23 -14.94 -9.05 3.79
C VAL A 23 -15.06 -10.49 4.27
N ILE A 24 -13.94 -11.19 4.34
CA ILE A 24 -13.87 -12.63 4.57
C ILE A 24 -12.87 -12.91 5.70
N ASP A 25 -13.29 -13.62 6.74
CA ASP A 25 -12.44 -14.02 7.87
C ASP A 25 -12.22 -15.53 7.84
N GLU A 26 -11.56 -16.00 6.79
CA GLU A 26 -11.21 -17.40 6.60
C GLU A 26 -9.71 -17.53 6.34
N ALA A 27 -9.09 -18.56 6.91
CA ALA A 27 -7.68 -18.84 6.69
C ALA A 27 -7.37 -19.30 5.24
N VAL A 28 -8.40 -19.77 4.52
CA VAL A 28 -8.29 -20.19 3.13
C VAL A 28 -9.47 -19.60 2.35
N ILE A 29 -9.17 -18.83 1.32
CA ILE A 29 -10.16 -18.15 0.49
C ILE A 29 -9.96 -18.59 -0.94
N THR A 30 -10.99 -19.15 -1.56
CA THR A 30 -10.93 -19.62 -2.94
C THR A 30 -11.61 -18.63 -3.88
N LEU A 31 -10.96 -18.39 -5.02
CA LEU A 31 -11.46 -17.56 -6.11
C LEU A 31 -11.72 -18.44 -7.32
N GLY A 32 -12.88 -18.30 -7.94
CA GLY A 32 -13.23 -19.11 -9.11
C GLY A 32 -14.67 -18.92 -9.57
N ARG A 33 -15.03 -19.57 -10.68
CA ARG A 33 -16.41 -19.51 -11.19
C ARG A 33 -17.39 -20.37 -10.40
N ASP A 34 -16.89 -21.39 -9.69
CA ASP A 34 -17.77 -22.26 -8.93
C ASP A 34 -18.50 -21.46 -7.85
N LYS A 35 -19.77 -21.77 -7.61
CA LYS A 35 -20.57 -21.14 -6.56
C LYS A 35 -20.10 -21.57 -5.17
N ALA A 36 -19.32 -22.65 -5.08
CA ALA A 36 -18.67 -23.08 -3.85
C ALA A 36 -17.47 -22.21 -3.46
N CYS A 37 -16.95 -21.35 -4.35
CA CYS A 37 -15.86 -20.44 -4.02
C CYS A 37 -16.32 -19.28 -3.15
N GLN A 38 -15.48 -18.85 -2.21
CA GLN A 38 -15.76 -17.66 -1.39
C GLN A 38 -15.83 -16.38 -2.23
N VAL A 39 -15.01 -16.29 -3.28
CA VAL A 39 -15.07 -15.20 -4.27
C VAL A 39 -15.51 -15.77 -5.61
N VAL A 40 -16.80 -15.61 -5.90
CA VAL A 40 -17.41 -16.12 -7.13
C VAL A 40 -17.19 -15.14 -8.27
N LEU A 41 -16.36 -15.54 -9.24
CA LEU A 41 -16.08 -14.82 -10.48
C LEU A 41 -16.80 -15.54 -11.62
N ALA A 42 -18.09 -15.23 -11.79
CA ALA A 42 -19.04 -16.04 -12.55
C ALA A 42 -18.89 -15.96 -14.09
N GLN A 43 -17.75 -16.38 -14.65
CA GLN A 43 -17.49 -16.35 -16.10
C GLN A 43 -16.67 -17.51 -16.65
N GLN A 44 -16.96 -17.88 -17.90
CA GLN A 44 -16.38 -19.08 -18.52
C GLN A 44 -14.85 -19.05 -18.63
N ALA A 45 -14.26 -17.85 -18.78
CA ALA A 45 -12.81 -17.66 -18.77
C ALA A 45 -12.17 -17.88 -17.38
N VAL A 46 -12.97 -18.04 -16.33
CA VAL A 46 -12.51 -18.36 -14.99
C VAL A 46 -12.75 -19.85 -14.70
N SER A 47 -11.67 -20.55 -14.33
CA SER A 47 -11.72 -21.93 -13.85
C SER A 47 -12.59 -22.06 -12.58
N ARG A 48 -13.14 -23.28 -12.34
CA ARG A 48 -14.03 -23.54 -11.20
C ARG A 48 -13.37 -23.19 -9.86
N ASN A 49 -12.17 -23.73 -9.63
CA ASN A 49 -11.26 -23.36 -8.55
C ASN A 49 -10.03 -22.74 -9.22
N HIS A 50 -9.99 -21.42 -9.34
CA HIS A 50 -8.97 -20.73 -10.15
C HIS A 50 -7.71 -20.46 -9.33
N ALA A 51 -7.88 -19.80 -8.19
CA ALA A 51 -6.78 -19.42 -7.32
C ALA A 51 -7.21 -19.55 -5.85
N ARG A 52 -6.22 -19.61 -4.96
CA ARG A 52 -6.41 -19.67 -3.52
C ARG A 52 -5.55 -18.62 -2.84
N ILE A 53 -6.15 -17.93 -1.89
CA ILE A 53 -5.43 -17.13 -0.90
C ILE A 53 -5.37 -17.96 0.38
N SER A 54 -4.18 -18.24 0.89
CA SER A 54 -3.96 -18.93 2.16
C SER A 54 -3.27 -18.03 3.16
N GLN A 55 -3.76 -18.04 4.39
CA GLN A 55 -3.14 -17.38 5.53
C GLN A 55 -2.13 -18.32 6.18
N GLU A 56 -0.87 -17.88 6.29
CA GLU A 56 0.18 -18.56 7.03
C GLU A 56 0.73 -17.58 8.09
N GLY A 57 0.33 -17.78 9.34
CA GLY A 57 0.57 -16.81 10.42
C GLY A 57 -0.11 -15.47 10.12
N ASN A 58 0.68 -14.41 9.98
CA ASN A 58 0.20 -13.06 9.66
C ASN A 58 0.38 -12.69 8.18
N LEU A 59 0.80 -13.64 7.35
CA LEU A 59 1.07 -13.43 5.93
C LEU A 59 -0.01 -14.11 5.09
N TYR A 60 -0.33 -13.50 3.96
CA TYR A 60 -1.23 -14.05 2.97
C TYR A 60 -0.46 -14.43 1.72
N PHE A 61 -0.80 -15.57 1.14
CA PHE A 61 -0.16 -16.08 -0.07
C PHE A 61 -1.22 -16.39 -1.12
N LEU A 62 -1.02 -15.93 -2.35
CA LEU A 62 -1.79 -16.31 -3.52
C LEU A 62 -1.13 -17.49 -4.22
N GLU A 63 -1.94 -18.44 -4.65
CA GLU A 63 -1.52 -19.59 -5.44
C GLU A 63 -2.52 -19.83 -6.58
N ASP A 64 -2.02 -19.99 -7.81
CA ASP A 64 -2.84 -20.44 -8.96
C ASP A 64 -3.01 -21.96 -8.89
N LEU A 65 -4.27 -22.43 -8.90
CA LEU A 65 -4.62 -23.85 -8.74
C LEU A 65 -4.64 -24.64 -10.05
N GLY A 66 -3.85 -24.20 -11.04
CA GLY A 66 -3.81 -24.83 -12.36
C GLY A 66 -4.87 -24.28 -13.30
N SER A 67 -5.13 -22.97 -13.24
CA SER A 67 -6.16 -22.33 -14.04
C SER A 67 -5.91 -22.43 -15.56
N ALA A 68 -6.96 -22.28 -16.36
CA ALA A 68 -6.86 -22.37 -17.82
C ALA A 68 -6.16 -21.16 -18.44
N TYR A 69 -6.45 -19.96 -17.91
CA TYR A 69 -5.98 -18.68 -18.47
C TYR A 69 -4.90 -17.98 -17.62
N GLY A 70 -4.51 -18.58 -16.49
CA GLY A 70 -3.50 -18.05 -15.59
C GLY A 70 -4.04 -16.97 -14.65
N THR A 71 -3.33 -16.82 -13.53
CA THR A 71 -3.49 -15.73 -12.57
C THR A 71 -2.38 -14.70 -12.76
N GLN A 72 -2.67 -13.41 -12.56
CA GLN A 72 -1.69 -12.33 -12.61
C GLN A 72 -1.67 -11.57 -11.29
N ILE A 73 -0.53 -10.99 -10.94
CA ILE A 73 -0.37 -10.07 -9.82
C ILE A 73 0.28 -8.79 -10.33
N ASN A 74 -0.40 -7.65 -10.15
CA ASN A 74 0.05 -6.34 -10.60
C ASN A 74 0.46 -6.34 -12.10
N GLY A 75 -0.32 -7.05 -12.92
CA GLY A 75 -0.09 -7.21 -14.37
C GLY A 75 0.96 -8.25 -14.78
N LYS A 76 1.65 -8.90 -13.83
CA LYS A 76 2.65 -9.94 -14.12
C LYS A 76 2.06 -11.34 -13.89
N PRO A 77 2.31 -12.32 -14.78
CA PRO A 77 1.77 -13.67 -14.61
C PRO A 77 2.39 -14.37 -13.39
N LEU A 78 1.54 -15.03 -12.60
CA LEU A 78 1.93 -15.91 -11.51
C LEU A 78 2.13 -17.33 -12.06
N PRO A 79 3.33 -17.94 -11.92
CA PRO A 79 3.53 -19.33 -12.31
C PRO A 79 2.60 -20.29 -11.57
N LYS A 80 2.10 -21.32 -12.27
CA LYS A 80 1.13 -22.28 -11.71
C LYS A 80 1.75 -23.04 -10.53
N GLY A 81 1.03 -23.08 -9.40
CA GLY A 81 1.48 -23.73 -8.16
C GLY A 81 2.56 -22.98 -7.38
N GLU A 82 3.02 -21.81 -7.82
CA GLU A 82 3.92 -20.97 -7.03
C GLU A 82 3.11 -20.11 -6.05
N LYS A 83 3.57 -20.06 -4.79
CA LYS A 83 3.00 -19.18 -3.78
C LYS A 83 3.63 -17.79 -3.87
N HIS A 84 2.80 -16.78 -4.07
CA HIS A 84 3.20 -15.39 -4.03
C HIS A 84 2.67 -14.70 -2.78
N ARG A 85 3.54 -14.00 -2.06
CA ARG A 85 3.13 -13.26 -0.85
C ARG A 85 2.34 -12.01 -1.22
N LEU A 86 1.07 -11.96 -0.83
CA LEU A 86 0.19 -10.81 -1.03
C LEU A 86 0.46 -9.69 -0.03
N ARG A 87 0.31 -8.45 -0.50
CA ARG A 87 0.42 -7.19 0.24
C ARG A 87 -0.85 -6.35 0.03
N ASN A 88 -1.14 -5.45 0.97
CA ASN A 88 -2.24 -4.50 0.83
C ASN A 88 -2.08 -3.69 -0.46
N GLY A 89 -3.15 -3.60 -1.24
CA GLY A 89 -3.18 -2.93 -2.53
C GLY A 89 -2.82 -3.81 -3.73
N ASP A 90 -2.30 -5.03 -3.54
CA ASP A 90 -1.99 -5.92 -4.66
C ASP A 90 -3.26 -6.21 -5.50
N ILE A 91 -3.11 -6.15 -6.82
CA ILE A 91 -4.18 -6.43 -7.77
C ILE A 91 -3.97 -7.83 -8.34
N ILE A 92 -4.91 -8.71 -8.06
CA ILE A 92 -4.97 -10.06 -8.58
C ILE A 92 -5.82 -10.05 -9.85
N GLY A 93 -5.19 -10.25 -11.00
CA GLY A 93 -5.84 -10.32 -12.30
C GLY A 93 -6.27 -11.76 -12.62
N ILE A 94 -7.57 -11.95 -12.86
CA ILE A 94 -8.16 -13.23 -13.26
C ILE A 94 -9.14 -12.99 -14.41
N ALA A 95 -8.77 -13.40 -15.62
CA ALA A 95 -9.52 -13.07 -16.85
C ALA A 95 -9.81 -11.56 -16.91
N GLN A 96 -11.07 -11.14 -16.90
CA GLN A 96 -11.49 -9.74 -16.90
C GLN A 96 -11.78 -9.17 -15.50
N TYR A 97 -11.44 -9.89 -14.44
CA TYR A 97 -11.60 -9.41 -13.08
C TYR A 97 -10.27 -8.92 -12.52
N ASP A 98 -10.31 -7.76 -11.88
CA ASP A 98 -9.25 -7.24 -11.05
C ASP A 98 -9.73 -7.33 -9.60
N VAL A 99 -9.04 -8.13 -8.79
CA VAL A 99 -9.36 -8.33 -7.38
C VAL A 99 -8.28 -7.65 -6.55
N ARG A 100 -8.59 -6.50 -5.98
CA ARG A 100 -7.68 -5.78 -5.08
C ARG A 100 -7.72 -6.40 -3.69
N PHE A 101 -6.56 -6.80 -3.19
CA PHE A 101 -6.39 -7.39 -1.87
C PHE A 101 -6.08 -6.34 -0.81
N SER A 102 -6.82 -6.36 0.30
CA SER A 102 -6.50 -5.60 1.51
C SER A 102 -6.76 -6.46 2.74
N HIS A 103 -5.77 -6.71 3.56
CA HIS A 103 -5.96 -7.39 4.83
C HIS A 103 -6.45 -6.40 5.92
N VAL A 104 -7.51 -6.78 6.62
CA VAL A 104 -8.16 -6.06 7.71
C VAL A 104 -7.85 -6.83 9.00
N ALA A 105 -6.84 -6.39 9.75
CA ALA A 105 -6.51 -7.04 11.01
C ALA A 105 -7.68 -6.89 11.99
N ALA A 106 -8.48 -7.93 12.15
CA ALA A 106 -9.40 -8.05 13.27
C ALA A 106 -8.59 -8.52 14.49
N MET A 107 -8.53 -7.72 15.56
CA MET A 107 -8.97 -8.20 16.88
C MET A 107 -8.96 -7.13 18.00
N SER A 108 -10.01 -7.26 18.81
CA SER A 108 -10.17 -6.96 20.24
C SER A 108 -9.35 -5.82 20.84
N LEU A 109 -10.06 -4.72 21.09
CA LEU A 109 -9.65 -3.64 21.98
C LEU A 109 -9.60 -4.17 23.42
N ASN A 110 -8.42 -4.59 23.87
CA ASN A 110 -8.04 -4.44 25.27
C ASN A 110 -6.84 -3.50 25.30
N VAL A 111 -7.13 -2.23 25.56
CA VAL A 111 -6.17 -1.14 25.62
C VAL A 111 -5.35 -1.30 26.89
N GLY A 112 -4.16 -1.87 26.74
CA GLY A 112 -3.10 -1.92 27.74
C GLY A 112 -1.76 -1.55 27.11
N THR A 113 -1.33 -0.32 27.39
CA THR A 113 0.06 0.19 27.44
C THR A 113 0.92 0.17 26.15
N ASP A 114 1.00 1.37 25.56
CA ASP A 114 2.11 2.07 24.88
C ASP A 114 2.88 1.49 23.69
N LYS A 115 2.94 0.18 23.46
CA LYS A 115 3.52 -0.38 22.21
C LYS A 115 2.46 -0.86 21.22
N THR A 116 1.28 -1.19 21.73
CA THR A 116 0.11 -1.67 20.95
C THR A 116 -0.64 -0.52 20.26
N SER A 117 -0.55 0.71 20.79
CA SER A 117 -1.21 1.90 20.23
C SER A 117 -0.66 2.28 18.84
N PHE A 118 0.56 1.87 18.53
CA PHE A 118 1.23 2.19 17.29
C PHE A 118 0.75 1.32 16.12
N VAL A 119 0.67 0.00 16.33
CA VAL A 119 0.11 -0.94 15.35
C VAL A 119 -1.39 -0.68 15.17
N ALA A 120 -2.11 -0.37 16.25
CA ALA A 120 -3.53 0.00 16.19
C ALA A 120 -3.77 1.27 15.37
N ARG A 121 -2.95 2.32 15.53
CA ARG A 121 -3.03 3.55 14.73
C ARG A 121 -2.75 3.31 13.25
N SER A 122 -1.71 2.52 12.91
CA SER A 122 -1.40 2.20 11.51
C SER A 122 -2.55 1.45 10.83
N LEU A 123 -3.21 0.54 11.55
CA LEU A 123 -4.35 -0.22 11.02
C LEU A 123 -5.58 0.67 10.80
N VAL A 124 -5.86 1.60 11.72
CA VAL A 124 -6.92 2.62 11.52
C VAL A 124 -6.60 3.52 10.33
N LYS A 125 -5.34 3.93 10.17
CA LYS A 125 -4.88 4.75 9.05
C LYS A 125 -5.02 4.03 7.72
N ASP A 126 -4.71 2.72 7.67
CA ASP A 126 -4.90 1.89 6.48
C ASP A 126 -6.38 1.68 6.13
N VAL A 127 -7.27 1.54 7.13
CA VAL A 127 -8.72 1.48 6.91
C VAL A 127 -9.26 2.83 6.42
N MET A 128 -8.80 3.95 6.99
CA MET A 128 -9.16 5.30 6.55
C MET A 128 -8.68 5.57 5.12
N ARG A 129 -7.46 5.14 4.75
CA ARG A 129 -6.93 5.22 3.37
C ARG A 129 -7.78 4.45 2.36
N GLY A 130 -8.37 3.33 2.79
CA GLY A 130 -9.31 2.57 1.98
C GLY A 130 -10.64 3.30 1.73
N LEU A 131 -10.98 4.29 2.56
CA LEU A 131 -12.20 5.09 2.49
C LEU A 131 -11.98 6.47 1.84
N THR A 132 -10.78 7.05 1.94
CA THR A 132 -10.42 8.36 1.37
C THR A 132 -9.64 8.22 0.05
N SER A 133 -10.34 8.41 -1.07
CA SER A 133 -9.85 8.64 -2.46
C SER A 133 -8.73 7.76 -3.07
N GLY A 134 -8.18 6.76 -2.39
CA GLY A 134 -7.18 5.84 -2.96
C GLY A 134 -5.80 6.44 -3.25
N GLU A 135 -5.58 7.73 -2.96
CA GLU A 135 -4.27 8.37 -3.14
C GLU A 135 -3.35 8.04 -1.95
N GLY A 136 -2.16 7.49 -2.23
CA GLY A 136 -1.11 7.30 -1.24
C GLY A 136 -0.42 8.62 -0.89
N PRO A 137 0.34 8.68 0.21
CA PRO A 137 1.17 9.82 0.51
C PRO A 137 2.27 9.98 -0.54
N TYR A 138 2.68 11.22 -0.72
CA TYR A 138 3.68 11.60 -1.71
C TYR A 138 4.50 12.79 -1.20
N PHE A 139 5.64 13.02 -1.83
CA PHE A 139 6.35 14.29 -1.72
C PHE A 139 6.04 15.17 -2.91
N ARG A 140 5.78 16.45 -2.67
CA ARG A 140 5.72 17.47 -3.72
C ARG A 140 7.01 18.27 -3.72
N ILE A 141 7.63 18.42 -4.89
CA ILE A 141 8.84 19.22 -5.06
C ILE A 141 8.44 20.70 -5.14
N MET A 142 9.02 21.54 -4.30
CA MET A 142 8.58 22.94 -4.12
C MET A 142 9.45 23.98 -4.82
N ASN A 143 10.62 23.58 -5.32
CA ASN A 143 11.54 24.48 -6.02
C ASN A 143 12.54 23.71 -6.88
N GLY A 144 13.19 24.42 -7.79
CA GLY A 144 14.20 23.87 -8.69
C GLY A 144 13.58 23.38 -10.01
N PRO A 145 14.36 22.71 -10.86
CA PRO A 145 13.92 22.35 -12.23
C PRO A 145 12.77 21.34 -12.27
N ARG A 146 12.49 20.66 -11.16
CA ARG A 146 11.44 19.64 -11.00
C ARG A 146 10.27 20.12 -10.14
N GLU A 147 10.14 21.44 -9.95
CA GLU A 147 9.07 22.04 -9.15
C GLU A 147 7.68 21.58 -9.63
N GLY A 148 6.81 21.23 -8.68
CA GLY A 148 5.46 20.71 -8.91
C GLY A 148 5.36 19.20 -9.11
N GLU A 149 6.48 18.50 -9.38
CA GLU A 149 6.49 17.05 -9.53
C GLU A 149 6.15 16.34 -8.21
N ARG A 150 5.54 15.15 -8.31
CA ARG A 150 5.17 14.30 -7.18
C ARG A 150 6.02 13.03 -7.17
N ILE A 151 6.52 12.67 -5.99
CA ILE A 151 7.20 11.40 -5.73
C ILE A 151 6.27 10.56 -4.86
N GLU A 152 5.62 9.57 -5.44
CA GLU A 152 4.69 8.68 -4.73
C GLU A 152 5.42 7.72 -3.79
N LEU A 153 4.84 7.49 -2.61
CA LEU A 153 5.40 6.59 -1.60
C LEU A 153 4.54 5.35 -1.41
N ASN A 154 4.96 4.25 -2.02
CA ASN A 154 4.33 2.96 -1.82
C ASN A 154 4.82 2.29 -0.52
N ASP A 155 3.98 1.41 0.01
CA ASP A 155 4.28 0.73 1.27
C ASP A 155 5.46 -0.24 1.10
N ALA A 156 6.39 -0.23 2.07
CA ALA A 156 7.65 -0.97 2.04
C ALA A 156 8.58 -0.63 0.84
N GLN A 157 8.33 0.47 0.13
CA GLN A 157 9.24 1.00 -0.86
C GLN A 157 10.35 1.81 -0.19
N GLU A 158 11.57 1.60 -0.67
CA GLU A 158 12.72 2.44 -0.37
C GLU A 158 13.01 3.30 -1.61
N ILE A 159 13.10 4.61 -1.43
CA ILE A 159 13.44 5.56 -2.49
C ILE A 159 14.67 6.32 -2.04
N VAL A 160 15.74 6.23 -2.82
CA VAL A 160 16.99 6.96 -2.60
C VAL A 160 16.93 8.27 -3.37
N ILE A 161 17.15 9.37 -2.66
CA ILE A 161 17.36 10.71 -3.23
C ILE A 161 18.86 10.96 -3.31
N GLY A 162 19.34 11.46 -4.45
CA GLY A 162 20.77 11.69 -4.66
C GLY A 162 21.10 12.49 -5.90
N ARG A 163 22.40 12.73 -6.13
CA ARG A 163 22.90 13.51 -7.27
C ARG A 163 23.25 12.65 -8.48
N ASP A 164 23.62 11.39 -8.28
CA ASP A 164 24.01 10.51 -9.37
C ASP A 164 22.87 9.58 -9.82
N GLU A 165 23.12 8.86 -10.90
CA GLU A 165 22.17 7.94 -11.54
C GLU A 165 21.87 6.69 -10.71
N THR A 166 22.55 6.48 -9.58
CA THR A 166 22.28 5.35 -8.68
C THR A 166 21.14 5.65 -7.71
N ALA A 167 20.67 6.90 -7.65
CA ALA A 167 19.50 7.31 -6.89
C ALA A 167 18.22 7.14 -7.71
N ASP A 168 17.13 6.73 -7.06
CA ASP A 168 15.80 6.63 -7.67
C ASP A 168 15.26 8.02 -8.06
N VAL A 169 15.61 9.04 -7.26
CA VAL A 169 15.24 10.44 -7.51
C VAL A 169 16.52 11.27 -7.56
N THR A 170 16.86 11.73 -8.77
CA THR A 170 18.07 12.50 -9.01
C THR A 170 17.82 14.01 -8.93
N PHE A 171 18.65 14.70 -8.14
CA PHE A 171 18.78 16.16 -8.12
C PHE A 171 20.23 16.53 -8.45
N ALA A 172 20.45 17.03 -9.68
CA ALA A 172 21.78 17.33 -10.22
C ALA A 172 22.37 18.63 -9.65
N GLU A 173 22.62 18.65 -8.33
CA GLU A 173 23.15 19.80 -7.60
C GLU A 173 24.37 19.42 -6.76
N ASP A 174 25.38 20.28 -6.69
CA ASP A 174 26.61 20.01 -5.92
C ASP A 174 26.39 19.95 -4.40
N LEU A 175 25.29 20.53 -3.91
CA LEU A 175 24.90 20.44 -2.51
C LEU A 175 24.25 19.08 -2.17
N VAL A 176 23.95 18.25 -3.17
CA VAL A 176 23.37 16.93 -3.01
C VAL A 176 24.46 15.87 -3.14
N SER A 177 24.55 14.96 -2.16
CA SER A 177 25.47 13.82 -2.23
C SER A 177 24.98 12.76 -3.22
N ARG A 178 25.88 11.92 -3.73
CA ARG A 178 25.57 10.83 -4.68
C ARG A 178 24.34 10.00 -4.27
N ARG A 179 24.36 9.49 -3.04
CA ARG A 179 23.20 8.96 -2.32
C ARG A 179 23.06 9.79 -1.06
N HIS A 180 22.08 10.68 -1.01
CA HIS A 180 21.96 11.70 0.03
C HIS A 180 21.03 11.24 1.14
N ALA A 181 19.80 10.90 0.76
CA ALA A 181 18.75 10.57 1.69
C ALA A 181 17.99 9.35 1.20
N LYS A 182 17.41 8.62 2.14
CA LYS A 182 16.57 7.47 1.91
C LYS A 182 15.20 7.75 2.49
N LEU A 183 14.19 7.65 1.65
CA LEU A 183 12.80 7.65 2.06
C LEU A 183 12.36 6.20 2.17
N ARG A 184 11.74 5.85 3.29
CA ARG A 184 11.17 4.52 3.48
C ARG A 184 9.82 4.64 4.15
N ARG A 185 8.81 4.03 3.53
CA ARG A 185 7.51 3.89 4.16
C ARG A 185 7.36 2.48 4.70
N ASP A 186 6.97 2.37 5.96
CA ASP A 186 6.65 1.10 6.58
C ASP A 186 5.39 1.21 7.45
N TRP A 187 5.12 0.16 8.21
CA TRP A 187 4.04 0.09 9.20
C TRP A 187 4.12 1.20 10.26
N SER A 188 5.25 1.90 10.36
CA SER A 188 5.47 3.01 11.27
C SER A 188 5.38 4.39 10.66
N GLY A 189 4.85 4.47 9.45
CA GLY A 189 4.70 5.70 8.70
C GLY A 189 5.86 5.92 7.75
N THR A 190 5.98 7.15 7.29
CA THR A 190 7.03 7.54 6.34
C THR A 190 8.23 8.08 7.09
N HIS A 191 9.41 7.53 6.80
CA HIS A 191 10.66 7.95 7.42
C HIS A 191 11.61 8.48 6.37
N VAL A 192 12.37 9.50 6.76
CA VAL A 192 13.55 9.95 6.03
C VAL A 192 14.80 9.64 6.87
N GLU A 193 15.84 9.16 6.21
CA GLU A 193 17.14 8.83 6.79
C GLU A 193 18.27 9.42 5.92
N ASP A 194 19.24 10.09 6.53
CA ASP A 194 20.44 10.57 5.88
C ASP A 194 21.43 9.43 5.65
N LEU A 195 21.96 9.29 4.44
CA LEU A 195 22.89 8.21 4.07
C LEU A 195 24.37 8.62 4.26
N GLY A 196 24.64 9.48 5.24
CA GLY A 196 25.98 10.03 5.47
C GLY A 196 26.33 11.12 4.46
N SER A 197 25.37 11.98 4.13
CA SER A 197 25.59 13.05 3.16
C SER A 197 26.48 14.16 3.73
N ARG A 198 27.14 14.91 2.84
CA ARG A 198 28.04 15.99 3.25
C ARG A 198 27.30 17.13 3.97
N ASN A 199 26.11 17.49 3.49
CA ASN A 199 25.35 18.63 4.01
C ASN A 199 24.26 18.22 5.01
N GLY A 200 23.91 16.93 5.04
CA GLY A 200 22.80 16.36 5.80
C GLY A 200 21.43 16.80 5.27
N ILE A 201 20.40 16.14 5.77
CA ILE A 201 19.01 16.51 5.55
C ILE A 201 18.50 17.47 6.63
N LYS A 202 17.53 18.32 6.29
CA LYS A 202 16.78 19.09 7.29
C LYS A 202 15.30 18.81 7.15
N VAL A 203 14.60 18.69 8.28
CA VAL A 203 13.14 18.65 8.30
C VAL A 203 12.63 19.81 9.14
N ASN A 204 11.72 20.61 8.58
CA ASN A 204 11.22 21.85 9.19
C ASN A 204 12.36 22.75 9.68
N LYS A 205 13.36 22.97 8.81
CA LYS A 205 14.58 23.77 9.05
C LYS A 205 15.54 23.22 10.11
N LYS A 206 15.26 22.06 10.72
CA LYS A 206 16.14 21.40 11.70
C LYS A 206 16.90 20.26 11.06
N LYS A 207 18.24 20.25 11.19
CA LYS A 207 19.09 19.17 10.70
C LYS A 207 18.82 17.89 11.49
N VAL A 208 18.58 16.77 10.81
CA VAL A 208 18.27 15.47 11.43
C VAL A 208 19.03 14.36 10.71
N ASN A 209 19.25 13.23 11.39
CA ASN A 209 19.78 12.03 10.76
C ASN A 209 18.63 11.11 10.31
N ARG A 210 17.64 10.88 11.20
CA ARG A 210 16.43 10.13 10.89
C ARG A 210 15.22 10.81 11.50
N LYS A 211 14.09 10.85 10.78
CA LYS A 211 12.82 11.37 11.29
C LYS A 211 11.62 10.67 10.64
N THR A 212 10.60 10.39 11.45
CA THR A 212 9.25 10.03 10.96
C THR A 212 8.50 11.31 10.59
N LEU A 213 8.01 11.37 9.36
CA LEU A 213 7.36 12.53 8.79
C LEU A 213 5.87 12.53 9.10
N LYS A 214 5.35 13.74 9.33
CA LYS A 214 3.91 14.03 9.48
C LYS A 214 3.43 14.86 8.31
N ASP A 215 2.13 14.80 7.99
CA ASP A 215 1.56 15.62 6.92
C ASP A 215 1.97 17.09 7.06
N GLY A 216 2.38 17.68 5.94
CA GLY A 216 2.89 19.05 5.86
C GLY A 216 4.37 19.23 6.24
N ASP A 217 5.09 18.20 6.69
CA ASP A 217 6.52 18.32 6.99
C ASP A 217 7.33 18.71 5.73
N GLU A 218 8.20 19.71 5.88
CA GLU A 218 9.09 20.19 4.83
C GLU A 218 10.48 19.54 4.98
N LEU A 219 10.88 18.75 3.98
CA LEU A 219 12.19 18.12 3.87
C LEU A 219 13.08 18.95 2.92
N GLU A 220 14.28 19.28 3.36
CA GLU A 220 15.32 19.95 2.58
C GLU A 220 16.49 18.98 2.35
N VAL A 221 16.85 18.80 1.08
CA VAL A 221 17.99 17.99 0.62
C VAL A 221 18.82 18.85 -0.34
N GLY A 222 20.00 19.30 0.10
CA GLY A 222 20.77 20.29 -0.67
C GLY A 222 20.02 21.63 -0.73
N SER A 223 19.69 22.12 -1.94
CA SER A 223 18.84 23.30 -2.10
C SER A 223 17.38 22.98 -2.47
N THR A 224 17.08 21.70 -2.72
CA THR A 224 15.73 21.23 -3.03
C THR A 224 14.88 21.09 -1.76
N ARG A 225 13.65 21.61 -1.80
CA ARG A 225 12.63 21.49 -0.77
C ARG A 225 11.48 20.61 -1.25
N LEU A 226 11.05 19.71 -0.39
CA LEU A 226 9.95 18.80 -0.62
C LEU A 226 8.95 18.91 0.52
N ILE A 227 7.65 18.96 0.22
CA ILE A 227 6.59 18.86 1.23
C ILE A 227 6.03 17.45 1.21
N TYR A 228 6.00 16.81 2.37
CA TYR A 228 5.32 15.53 2.56
C TYR A 228 3.82 15.77 2.69
N VAL A 229 3.03 15.09 1.86
CA VAL A 229 1.57 15.14 1.91
C VAL A 229 1.06 13.74 2.21
N ASP A 230 0.29 13.61 3.28
CA ASP A 230 -0.36 12.38 3.69
C ASP A 230 -1.85 12.65 3.94
N PRO A 231 -2.72 12.35 2.97
CA PRO A 231 -4.16 12.62 3.07
C PRO A 231 -4.86 11.78 4.15
N THR A 232 -4.13 10.89 4.82
CA THR A 232 -4.65 10.01 5.89
C THR A 232 -4.12 10.38 7.27
N ASP A 233 -3.18 11.34 7.36
CA ASP A 233 -2.71 11.88 8.63
C ASP A 233 -3.74 12.92 9.12
N LEU A 234 -4.84 12.44 9.69
CA LEU A 234 -5.77 13.34 10.38
C LEU A 234 -5.01 14.01 11.54
N PRO A 235 -5.09 15.35 11.71
CA PRO A 235 -4.54 16.00 12.88
C PRO A 235 -5.16 15.34 14.11
N GLU A 236 -4.33 14.85 15.04
CA GLU A 236 -4.85 14.21 16.25
C GLU A 236 -5.81 15.19 16.94
N PRO A 237 -7.09 14.82 17.17
CA PRO A 237 -7.93 15.64 18.02
C PRO A 237 -7.23 15.69 19.37
N SER A 238 -6.90 16.89 19.84
CA SER A 238 -6.46 17.12 21.20
C SER A 238 -7.63 16.79 22.13
N VAL A 239 -7.79 15.51 22.46
CA VAL A 239 -8.70 15.07 23.51
C VAL A 239 -8.05 15.50 24.82
N VAL A 240 -8.43 16.69 25.29
CA VAL A 240 -8.23 17.08 26.68
C VAL A 240 -9.14 16.14 27.47
N ILE A 241 -8.59 15.04 27.98
CA ILE A 241 -9.26 14.24 28.99
C ILE A 241 -9.22 15.10 30.25
N PRO A 242 -10.36 15.58 30.78
CA PRO A 242 -10.37 16.17 32.11
C PRO A 242 -9.98 15.04 33.07
N HIS A 243 -8.81 15.14 33.68
CA HIS A 243 -8.51 14.33 34.85
C HIS A 243 -9.49 14.78 35.95
N GLU A 244 -10.58 14.03 36.13
CA GLU A 244 -11.31 14.08 37.39
C GLU A 244 -10.32 13.64 38.49
N PRO A 245 -10.16 14.42 39.56
CA PRO A 245 -9.28 14.05 40.65
C PRO A 245 -9.86 12.82 41.31
N VAL A 246 -9.16 11.69 41.21
CA VAL A 246 -9.40 10.54 42.04
C VAL A 246 -8.97 10.94 43.45
N ASP A 247 -9.96 11.12 44.31
CA ASP A 247 -9.82 11.21 45.76
C ASP A 247 -9.28 9.87 46.26
N ASP A 248 -7.98 9.82 46.52
CA ASP A 248 -7.33 8.73 47.24
C ASP A 248 -6.80 9.31 48.55
N GLY A 249 -7.55 9.05 49.62
CA GLY A 249 -7.26 9.53 50.96
C GLY A 249 -6.32 8.58 51.71
N GLY A 250 -5.30 9.17 52.35
CA GLY A 250 -4.45 8.57 53.39
C GLY A 250 -3.27 7.77 52.84
N GLU A 251 -2.02 7.90 53.29
CA GLU A 251 -1.52 8.27 54.62
C GLU A 251 -0.16 8.97 54.51
N GLU A 252 0.12 9.80 55.52
CA GLU A 252 1.31 10.63 55.74
C GLU A 252 2.49 9.80 56.25
N GLU A 253 3.72 10.06 55.77
CA GLU A 253 4.91 10.03 56.63
C GLU A 253 5.86 11.19 56.27
N GLU A 254 6.31 11.85 57.33
CA GLU A 254 7.04 13.10 57.43
C GLU A 254 8.55 12.92 57.20
N GLU A 255 9.21 13.88 56.53
CA GLU A 255 10.55 14.30 56.97
C GLU A 255 10.68 15.83 56.85
N GLU A 256 10.94 16.44 58.01
CA GLU A 256 11.19 17.85 58.23
C GLU A 256 12.53 18.31 57.64
N HIS A 257 12.54 19.45 56.94
CA HIS A 257 13.62 20.44 57.06
C HIS A 257 13.12 21.83 56.66
N THR A 258 13.10 22.75 57.64
CA THR A 258 12.91 24.20 57.50
C THR A 258 14.29 24.92 57.60
N PRO A 259 14.44 26.26 57.44
CA PRO A 259 13.49 27.31 57.04
C PRO A 259 14.02 28.38 56.01
N ASN A 260 13.04 29.07 55.41
CA ASN A 260 13.00 30.51 55.03
C ASN A 260 14.00 31.13 54.02
N GLN A 261 13.47 31.42 52.82
CA GLN A 261 13.60 32.75 52.19
C GLN A 261 12.24 33.19 51.61
N PRO A 262 11.77 34.44 51.81
CA PRO A 262 10.50 34.89 51.27
C PRO A 262 10.62 35.31 49.79
N LEU A 263 9.90 34.63 48.91
CA LEU A 263 9.67 35.10 47.53
C LEU A 263 8.54 36.15 47.50
N PRO A 264 8.62 37.17 46.62
CA PRO A 264 7.64 38.24 46.54
C PRO A 264 6.27 37.73 46.06
N ARG A 265 5.20 38.15 46.77
CA ARG A 265 3.80 37.87 46.42
C ARG A 265 3.43 38.52 45.08
N VAL A 266 3.20 37.71 44.06
CA VAL A 266 2.47 38.12 42.86
C VAL A 266 0.96 38.00 43.17
N PRO A 267 0.14 39.05 42.97
CA PRO A 267 -1.30 38.96 43.20
C PRO A 267 -1.95 37.97 42.21
N PRO A 268 -3.02 37.25 42.61
CA PRO A 268 -3.67 36.28 41.74
C PRO A 268 -4.29 36.98 40.52
N PRO A 269 -4.29 36.35 39.33
CA PRO A 269 -4.93 36.92 38.16
C PRO A 269 -6.45 37.05 38.38
N LYS A 270 -7.00 38.21 38.01
CA LYS A 270 -8.45 38.44 37.99
C LYS A 270 -9.11 37.44 37.04
N ARG A 271 -10.18 36.79 37.52
CA ARG A 271 -11.08 35.94 36.72
C ARG A 271 -11.49 36.70 35.44
N PRO A 272 -11.35 36.13 34.23
CA PRO A 272 -11.91 36.74 33.05
C PRO A 272 -13.45 36.76 33.15
N PRO A 273 -14.13 37.79 32.60
CA PRO A 273 -15.58 37.85 32.59
C PRO A 273 -16.14 36.67 31.78
N LYS A 274 -17.27 36.14 32.27
CA LYS A 274 -18.04 35.07 31.64
C LYS A 274 -18.38 35.48 30.21
N ALA A 275 -17.84 34.77 29.22
CA ALA A 275 -18.17 34.98 27.82
C ALA A 275 -19.67 34.70 27.62
N GLU A 276 -20.37 35.62 26.97
CA GLU A 276 -21.72 35.40 26.49
C GLU A 276 -21.70 34.28 25.43
N PRO A 277 -22.74 33.42 25.39
CA PRO A 277 -22.84 32.39 24.37
C PRO A 277 -22.89 33.04 22.98
N PRO A 278 -22.28 32.42 21.96
CA PRO A 278 -22.35 32.93 20.60
C PRO A 278 -23.80 32.96 20.10
N PRO A 279 -24.17 33.92 19.23
CA PRO A 279 -25.51 33.98 18.65
C PRO A 279 -25.81 32.72 17.84
N GLU A 280 -27.06 32.25 17.90
CA GLU A 280 -27.53 31.10 17.13
C GLU A 280 -27.33 31.33 15.62
N PRO A 281 -26.94 30.29 14.86
CA PRO A 281 -26.79 30.40 13.42
C PRO A 281 -28.14 30.71 12.76
N PRO A 282 -28.14 31.48 11.65
CA PRO A 282 -29.36 31.76 10.92
C PRO A 282 -30.00 30.46 10.39
N PRO A 283 -31.33 30.42 10.26
CA PRO A 283 -32.02 29.25 9.71
C PRO A 283 -31.52 28.95 8.28
N PRO A 284 -31.49 27.67 7.88
CA PRO A 284 -31.02 27.27 6.55
C PRO A 284 -31.89 27.92 5.47
N GLU A 285 -31.23 28.38 4.40
CA GLU A 285 -31.92 28.92 3.22
C GLU A 285 -32.81 27.83 2.57
N PRO A 286 -33.97 28.21 2.03
CA PRO A 286 -34.84 27.26 1.33
C PRO A 286 -34.11 26.66 0.12
N PRO A 287 -34.37 25.37 -0.19
CA PRO A 287 -33.73 24.72 -1.33
C PRO A 287 -34.09 25.46 -2.63
N PRO A 288 -33.16 25.47 -3.61
CA PRO A 288 -33.45 26.04 -4.92
C PRO A 288 -34.61 25.30 -5.59
N PRO A 289 -35.41 25.97 -6.44
CA PRO A 289 -36.50 25.33 -7.16
C PRO A 289 -35.98 24.18 -8.04
N GLU A 290 -36.72 23.07 -8.06
CA GLU A 290 -36.41 21.92 -8.91
C GLU A 290 -36.31 22.33 -10.39
N PRO A 291 -35.33 21.82 -11.14
CA PRO A 291 -35.22 22.11 -12.57
C PRO A 291 -36.42 21.51 -13.31
N GLU A 292 -37.03 22.30 -14.20
CA GLU A 292 -38.10 21.84 -15.08
C GLU A 292 -37.61 20.66 -15.94
N PRO A 293 -38.45 19.64 -16.19
CA PRO A 293 -38.06 18.50 -16.99
C PRO A 293 -37.78 18.91 -18.44
N GLU A 294 -36.57 18.61 -18.93
CA GLU A 294 -36.21 18.81 -20.33
C GLU A 294 -37.11 17.98 -21.26
N PRO A 295 -37.47 18.49 -22.46
CA PRO A 295 -38.29 17.76 -23.41
C PRO A 295 -37.54 16.53 -23.93
N VAL A 296 -38.16 15.35 -23.73
CA VAL A 296 -37.65 14.06 -24.20
C VAL A 296 -37.52 14.09 -25.73
N LYS A 297 -36.28 13.98 -26.22
CA LYS A 297 -35.99 13.84 -27.65
C LYS A 297 -36.38 12.43 -28.08
N ALA A 298 -37.23 12.31 -29.10
CA ALA A 298 -37.66 11.03 -29.65
C ALA A 298 -36.46 10.19 -30.12
N GLU A 299 -36.33 8.98 -29.58
CA GLU A 299 -35.34 7.99 -30.03
C GLU A 299 -35.67 7.50 -31.44
N GLU A 300 -34.65 7.51 -32.29
CA GLU A 300 -34.68 6.97 -33.65
C GLU A 300 -34.72 5.43 -33.59
N PRO A 301 -35.50 4.74 -34.44
CA PRO A 301 -35.68 3.29 -34.33
C PRO A 301 -34.35 2.53 -34.58
N PRO A 302 -34.13 1.40 -33.88
CA PRO A 302 -32.88 0.66 -33.97
C PRO A 302 -32.65 0.07 -35.37
N ALA A 303 -31.39 0.10 -35.81
CA ALA A 303 -30.95 -0.46 -37.08
C ALA A 303 -31.20 -1.99 -37.17
N PRO A 304 -31.45 -2.54 -38.37
CA PRO A 304 -31.68 -3.97 -38.55
C PRO A 304 -30.43 -4.80 -38.22
N PRO A 305 -30.60 -6.06 -37.77
CA PRO A 305 -29.49 -6.93 -37.38
C PRO A 305 -28.58 -7.27 -38.57
N PRO A 306 -27.27 -7.46 -38.33
CA PRO A 306 -26.31 -7.80 -39.38
C PRO A 306 -26.56 -9.21 -39.94
N GLU A 307 -26.31 -9.38 -41.24
CA GLU A 307 -26.45 -10.65 -41.94
C GLU A 307 -25.50 -11.73 -41.40
N PRO A 308 -25.91 -13.02 -41.43
CA PRO A 308 -25.07 -14.12 -40.96
C PRO A 308 -23.80 -14.29 -41.81
N PRO A 309 -22.66 -14.65 -41.20
CA PRO A 309 -21.41 -14.84 -41.92
C PRO A 309 -21.50 -16.00 -42.91
N ARG A 310 -20.92 -15.82 -44.11
CA ARG A 310 -20.85 -16.86 -45.15
C ARG A 310 -19.99 -18.04 -44.66
N PRO A 311 -20.34 -19.29 -45.02
CA PRO A 311 -19.58 -20.46 -44.60
C PRO A 311 -18.16 -20.44 -45.18
N ILE A 312 -17.17 -20.59 -44.31
CA ILE A 312 -15.75 -20.71 -44.66
C ILE A 312 -15.55 -22.06 -45.33
N VAL A 313 -15.24 -22.05 -46.63
CA VAL A 313 -14.76 -23.24 -47.35
C VAL A 313 -13.37 -23.56 -46.82
N ARG A 314 -13.23 -24.67 -46.09
CA ARG A 314 -11.92 -25.17 -45.64
C ARG A 314 -11.20 -25.78 -46.83
N GLU A 315 -10.06 -25.21 -47.22
CA GLU A 315 -9.14 -25.89 -48.12
C GLU A 315 -8.58 -27.16 -47.43
N PRO A 316 -8.41 -28.27 -48.17
CA PRO A 316 -7.82 -29.48 -47.61
C PRO A 316 -6.33 -29.25 -47.28
N PRO A 317 -5.79 -29.91 -46.23
CA PRO A 317 -4.39 -29.75 -45.85
C PRO A 317 -3.47 -30.32 -46.95
N PRO A 318 -2.29 -29.72 -47.20
CA PRO A 318 -1.34 -30.26 -48.16
C PRO A 318 -0.75 -31.60 -47.66
N GLU A 319 -0.56 -32.52 -48.61
CA GLU A 319 0.05 -33.84 -48.38
C GLU A 319 1.48 -33.77 -47.82
N PRO A 320 1.91 -34.75 -47.00
CA PRO A 320 3.23 -34.73 -46.38
C PRO A 320 4.33 -35.01 -47.41
N ALA A 321 5.21 -34.04 -47.62
CA ALA A 321 6.44 -34.21 -48.40
C ALA A 321 7.38 -35.22 -47.71
N ALA A 322 7.87 -36.16 -48.50
CA ALA A 322 8.75 -37.24 -48.10
C ALA A 322 10.15 -36.75 -47.67
N ALA A 323 10.64 -37.37 -46.60
CA ALA A 323 12.03 -37.72 -46.28
C ALA A 323 13.16 -36.72 -46.61
N GLY A 324 13.71 -36.11 -45.56
CA GLY A 324 15.04 -35.49 -45.59
C GLY A 324 15.66 -35.36 -44.19
N GLY A 325 16.66 -36.20 -43.90
CA GLY A 325 17.75 -35.90 -42.94
C GLY A 325 17.45 -36.04 -41.44
N PHE A 326 17.71 -37.24 -40.88
CA PHE A 326 17.90 -37.43 -39.44
C PHE A 326 19.28 -36.87 -39.02
N THR A 327 19.32 -35.68 -38.41
CA THR A 327 20.48 -35.19 -37.66
C THR A 327 20.35 -35.56 -36.18
N LYS A 328 21.13 -36.57 -35.75
CA LYS A 328 21.30 -36.89 -34.32
C LYS A 328 22.15 -35.80 -33.67
N GLN A 329 21.52 -34.86 -32.96
CA GLN A 329 22.25 -34.02 -32.01
C GLN A 329 21.34 -33.55 -30.87
N LYS A 330 21.31 -34.35 -29.78
CA LYS A 330 21.09 -33.93 -28.39
C LYS A 330 21.18 -35.17 -27.49
N LEU A 331 22.17 -35.17 -26.60
CA LEU A 331 22.22 -35.78 -25.25
C LEU A 331 23.69 -36.00 -24.87
N VAL A 332 24.32 -34.99 -24.28
CA VAL A 332 25.53 -35.17 -23.47
C VAL A 332 25.07 -35.36 -22.03
N PRO A 333 25.48 -36.44 -21.33
CA PRO A 333 24.89 -36.81 -20.04
C PRO A 333 25.39 -35.91 -18.90
N LEU A 334 24.47 -35.57 -18.01
CA LEU A 334 24.60 -34.83 -16.76
C LEU A 334 25.61 -35.40 -15.73
N ALA A 335 26.41 -36.41 -16.08
CA ALA A 335 27.27 -37.16 -15.16
C ALA A 335 28.65 -36.51 -14.91
N VAL A 336 29.08 -35.55 -15.74
CA VAL A 336 30.44 -34.96 -15.63
C VAL A 336 30.50 -33.79 -14.63
N MET A 337 29.39 -33.08 -14.37
CA MET A 337 29.37 -31.97 -13.40
C MET A 337 29.38 -32.44 -11.93
N GLY A 338 28.87 -33.64 -11.63
CA GLY A 338 28.85 -34.18 -10.27
C GLY A 338 30.23 -34.58 -9.74
N VAL A 339 31.13 -35.04 -10.62
CA VAL A 339 32.49 -35.47 -10.22
C VAL A 339 33.38 -34.29 -9.88
N PHE A 340 33.23 -33.15 -10.57
CA PHE A 340 33.98 -31.93 -10.25
C PHE A 340 33.53 -31.27 -8.93
N ALA A 341 32.25 -31.36 -8.58
CA ALA A 341 31.75 -30.83 -7.31
C ALA A 341 32.28 -31.63 -6.10
N LEU A 342 32.39 -32.96 -6.21
CA LEU A 342 32.95 -33.80 -5.14
C LEU A 342 34.46 -33.63 -4.97
N LEU A 343 35.21 -33.41 -6.05
CA LEU A 343 36.65 -33.10 -5.97
C LEU A 343 36.92 -31.72 -5.34
N ALA A 344 36.09 -30.71 -5.62
CA ALA A 344 36.22 -29.39 -5.01
C ALA A 344 35.91 -29.41 -3.50
N ILE A 345 34.89 -30.17 -3.08
CA ILE A 345 34.55 -30.33 -1.66
C ILE A 345 35.65 -31.08 -0.92
N GLY A 346 36.23 -32.13 -1.52
CA GLY A 346 37.35 -32.86 -0.93
C GLY A 346 38.59 -31.98 -0.71
N LEU A 347 38.89 -31.06 -1.63
CA LEU A 347 40.03 -30.16 -1.52
C LEU A 347 39.83 -29.09 -0.42
N ILE A 348 38.60 -28.61 -0.23
CA ILE A 348 38.24 -27.64 0.82
C ILE A 348 38.30 -28.31 2.21
N VAL A 349 37.83 -29.55 2.34
CA VAL A 349 37.91 -30.29 3.61
C VAL A 349 39.36 -30.61 3.99
N ALA A 350 40.22 -30.93 3.02
CA ALA A 350 41.65 -31.16 3.27
C ALA A 350 42.41 -29.90 3.70
N LEU A 351 42.01 -28.72 3.22
CA LEU A 351 42.60 -27.43 3.63
C LEU A 351 42.16 -26.99 5.04
N ILE A 352 40.96 -27.38 5.48
CA ILE A 352 40.44 -27.03 6.81
C ILE A 352 40.94 -28.01 7.89
N ALA A 353 41.20 -29.28 7.54
CA ALA A 353 41.67 -30.30 8.48
C ALA A 353 43.21 -30.33 8.67
N GLY A 354 43.96 -29.51 7.92
CA GLY A 354 45.42 -29.45 7.94
C GLY A 354 46.03 -28.12 8.39
N ALA A 355 45.23 -27.23 8.99
CA ALA A 355 45.66 -25.91 9.47
C ALA A 355 45.63 -25.82 11.01
#